data_AF-A0A8S1R230-F1
#
_entry.id   AF-A0A8S1R230-F1
#
_cell.length_a   1.000
_cell.length_b   1.000
_cell.length_c   1.000
_cell.angle_alpha   90.00
_cell.angle_beta   90.00
_cell.angle_gamma   90.00
#
_symmetry.space_group_name_H-M   'P 1'
#
loop_
_entity.id
_entity.type
_entity.pdbx_description
1 polymer ?
#
loop_
_entity_poly.entity_id
_entity_poly.type
_entity_poly.pdbx_seq_one_letter_code
_entity_poly.pdbx_strand_id
1 'polypeptide(L)'
;MLSFQIQYQLRFGDAIYISGDSDFFGNWSLQLAKRMQWNQGHLWTLDIPVHDFQYKYLISQFNQPTDIEWEFGPNRLMRTKEPTRITDVWNHRKIIFQCYNPKQYPVFISGSTLDLGKNTKRVSMKQKQDISYRKILANVIEDQVIHYQFHVKSQKHYSSSLQTLYLDSSLSQNYNLDFSFKNYIIAFCTGLDKIKRSIYQLDNHICYGYVPNDQTDFNLLKDANLHTIVEFSYSAEQPTHTVKFGDFNYLTVNFCSNMSQSYLSNLSSFIHLLINKYHVIYVCNNSLSHIRKYLQVYKSLEDSK
;
A
#
# COMPACT_ATOMS: atom_id res chain seq x y z
N MET A 1 0.21 -29.90 4.57
CA MET A 1 1.54 -29.42 4.99
C MET A 1 1.86 -28.17 4.21
N LEU A 2 2.44 -27.17 4.85
CA LEU A 2 2.97 -25.95 4.24
C LEU A 2 4.48 -26.11 4.06
N SER A 3 4.98 -25.76 2.88
CA SER A 3 6.41 -25.82 2.55
C SER A 3 6.97 -24.42 2.38
N PHE A 4 7.80 -24.01 3.33
CA PHE A 4 8.55 -22.76 3.31
C PHE A 4 9.81 -22.92 2.48
N GLN A 5 10.11 -21.90 1.68
CA GLN A 5 11.29 -21.85 0.85
C GLN A 5 11.85 -20.43 0.81
N ILE A 6 13.13 -20.29 1.13
CA ILE A 6 13.86 -19.02 1.00
C ILE A 6 15.23 -19.30 0.40
N GLN A 7 15.60 -18.54 -0.62
CA GLN A 7 16.94 -18.63 -1.20
C GLN A 7 17.80 -17.52 -0.61
N TYR A 8 18.82 -17.89 0.17
CA TYR A 8 19.70 -16.91 0.82
C TYR A 8 21.05 -17.52 1.17
N GLN A 9 22.13 -16.87 0.74
CA GLN A 9 23.49 -17.36 0.95
C GLN A 9 24.00 -16.97 2.34
N LEU A 10 24.41 -17.98 3.12
CA LEU A 10 25.03 -17.80 4.43
C LEU A 10 26.52 -18.17 4.40
N ARG A 11 27.22 -17.74 5.45
CA ARG A 11 28.58 -18.20 5.74
C ARG A 11 28.53 -19.65 6.25
N PHE A 12 29.63 -20.37 6.07
CA PHE A 12 29.74 -21.71 6.63
C PHE A 12 29.66 -21.66 8.17
N GLY A 13 28.86 -22.53 8.77
CA GLY A 13 28.62 -22.56 10.21
C GLY A 13 27.34 -21.83 10.65
N ASP A 14 26.70 -21.05 9.77
CA ASP A 14 25.43 -20.38 10.05
C ASP A 14 24.25 -21.16 9.46
N ALA A 15 23.06 -20.96 10.03
CA ALA A 15 21.81 -21.51 9.54
C ALA A 15 20.66 -20.50 9.61
N ILE A 16 19.66 -20.71 8.75
CA ILE A 16 18.38 -20.00 8.85
C ILE A 16 17.47 -20.77 9.81
N TYR A 17 16.84 -20.03 10.70
CA TYR A 17 15.77 -20.50 11.56
C TYR A 17 14.49 -19.70 11.30
N ILE A 18 13.34 -20.30 11.60
CA ILE A 18 12.04 -19.64 11.62
C ILE A 18 11.50 -19.69 13.05
N SER A 19 11.04 -18.54 13.53
CA SER A 19 10.34 -18.42 14.80
C SER A 19 9.03 -17.67 14.61
N GLY A 20 8.04 -17.91 15.48
CA GLY A 20 6.68 -17.41 15.27
C GLY A 20 5.78 -17.61 16.47
N ASP A 21 4.53 -17.17 16.38
CA ASP A 21 3.54 -17.16 17.46
C ASP A 21 2.80 -18.50 17.68
N SER A 22 3.27 -19.58 17.06
CA SER A 22 2.71 -20.91 17.24
C SER A 22 3.72 -21.89 17.81
N ASP A 23 3.22 -22.96 18.44
CA ASP A 23 4.03 -24.07 18.96
C ASP A 23 4.93 -24.68 17.86
N PHE A 24 4.47 -24.68 16.61
CA PHE A 24 5.25 -25.17 15.48
C PHE A 24 6.49 -24.33 15.19
N PHE A 25 6.50 -23.06 15.59
CA PHE A 25 7.63 -22.14 15.46
C PHE A 25 8.24 -21.73 16.80
N GLY A 26 7.87 -22.40 17.90
CA GLY A 26 8.48 -22.18 19.20
C GLY A 26 8.00 -20.94 19.97
N ASN A 27 6.86 -20.34 19.64
CA ASN A 27 6.26 -19.21 20.37
C ASN A 27 7.23 -18.05 20.64
N TRP A 28 7.95 -17.60 19.60
CA TRP A 28 8.98 -16.55 19.69
C TRP A 28 10.18 -16.88 20.58
N SER A 29 10.30 -18.13 21.06
CA SER A 29 11.47 -18.59 21.81
C SER A 29 12.57 -19.02 20.85
N LEU A 30 13.71 -18.36 20.95
CA LEU A 30 14.91 -18.61 20.15
C LEU A 30 15.43 -20.05 20.29
N GLN A 31 15.34 -20.60 21.50
CA GLN A 31 15.76 -21.98 21.77
C GLN A 31 14.82 -23.02 21.13
N LEU A 32 13.59 -22.62 20.81
CA LEU A 32 12.57 -23.47 20.20
C LEU A 32 12.34 -23.17 18.71
N ALA A 33 13.04 -22.15 18.18
CA ALA A 33 12.99 -21.77 16.77
C ALA A 33 13.38 -22.96 15.88
N LYS A 34 12.71 -23.07 14.73
CA LYS A 34 12.90 -24.22 13.83
C LYS A 34 13.98 -23.91 12.83
N ARG A 35 15.07 -24.68 12.88
CA ARG A 35 16.12 -24.63 11.87
C ARG A 35 15.59 -25.13 10.54
N MET A 36 15.84 -24.38 9.47
CA MET A 36 15.53 -24.80 8.11
C MET A 36 16.57 -25.78 7.59
N GLN A 37 16.16 -26.66 6.69
CA GLN A 37 17.07 -27.56 5.97
C GLN A 37 17.74 -26.80 4.84
N TRP A 38 19.07 -26.82 4.80
CA TRP A 38 19.83 -26.32 3.66
C TRP A 38 19.79 -27.32 2.49
N ASN A 39 19.64 -26.80 1.28
CA ASN A 39 19.70 -27.55 0.02
C ASN A 39 20.60 -26.83 -0.99
N GLN A 40 20.94 -27.53 -2.07
CA GLN A 40 21.77 -26.99 -3.15
C GLN A 40 21.24 -25.65 -3.68
N GLY A 41 22.16 -24.73 -4.01
CA GLY A 41 21.81 -23.40 -4.52
C GLY A 41 21.41 -22.39 -3.43
N HIS A 42 21.79 -22.66 -2.18
CA HIS A 42 21.43 -21.84 -1.01
C HIS A 42 19.92 -21.76 -0.76
N LEU A 43 19.20 -22.84 -1.10
CA LEU A 43 17.77 -22.96 -0.88
C LEU A 43 17.51 -23.58 0.49
N TRP A 44 16.83 -22.84 1.36
CA TRP A 44 16.45 -23.29 2.68
C TRP A 44 14.97 -23.67 2.70
N THR A 45 14.66 -24.84 3.26
CA THR A 45 13.29 -25.37 3.28
C THR A 45 12.85 -25.81 4.67
N LEU A 46 11.55 -25.65 4.97
CA LEU A 46 10.94 -26.17 6.19
C LEU A 46 9.48 -26.51 5.93
N ASP A 47 9.06 -27.68 6.40
CA ASP A 47 7.67 -28.13 6.27
C ASP A 47 6.96 -28.09 7.63
N ILE A 48 5.77 -27.47 7.69
CA ILE A 48 5.00 -27.23 8.91
C ILE A 48 3.52 -27.57 8.67
N PRO A 49 2.74 -27.96 9.69
CA PRO A 49 1.28 -28.07 9.56
C PRO A 49 0.61 -26.78 9.08
N VAL A 50 -0.51 -26.91 8.36
CA VAL A 50 -1.26 -25.76 7.87
C VAL A 50 -1.99 -25.11 9.04
N HIS A 51 -1.66 -23.86 9.36
CA HIS A 51 -2.29 -23.10 10.44
C HIS A 51 -2.18 -21.59 10.18
N ASP A 52 -2.97 -20.77 10.88
CA ASP A 52 -2.82 -19.32 10.85
C ASP A 52 -1.76 -18.90 11.89
N PHE A 53 -0.70 -18.22 11.48
CA PHE A 53 0.36 -17.80 12.40
C PHE A 53 1.14 -16.59 11.87
N GLN A 54 1.84 -15.93 12.78
CA GLN A 54 2.93 -15.02 12.47
C GLN A 54 4.27 -15.75 12.57
N TYR A 55 5.20 -15.36 11.70
CA TYR A 55 6.55 -15.91 11.71
C TYR A 55 7.56 -14.89 11.21
N LYS A 56 8.83 -15.15 11.49
CA LYS A 56 9.96 -14.33 11.06
C LYS A 56 11.22 -15.18 10.98
N TYR A 57 12.07 -14.86 10.01
CA TYR A 57 13.35 -15.56 9.84
C TYR A 57 14.45 -14.93 10.70
N LEU A 58 15.38 -15.77 11.15
CA LEU A 58 16.60 -15.35 11.82
C LEU A 58 17.80 -16.19 11.34
N ILE A 59 18.98 -15.59 11.37
CA ILE A 59 20.26 -16.26 11.16
C ILE A 59 20.92 -16.45 12.51
N SER A 60 21.51 -17.61 12.69
CA SER A 60 22.23 -17.96 13.91
C SER A 60 23.19 -19.11 13.64
N GLN A 61 24.08 -19.39 14.60
CA GLN A 61 25.02 -20.51 14.46
C GLN A 61 24.28 -21.85 14.32
N PHE A 62 24.76 -22.73 13.44
CA PHE A 62 24.08 -23.97 13.04
C PHE A 62 23.82 -24.94 14.22
N ASN A 63 24.77 -25.05 15.14
CA ASN A 63 24.71 -26.02 16.24
C ASN A 63 23.79 -25.57 17.38
N GLN A 64 23.81 -24.27 17.68
CA GLN A 64 23.01 -23.68 18.73
C GLN A 64 22.67 -22.24 18.32
N PRO A 65 21.41 -21.81 18.46
CA PRO A 65 21.05 -20.44 18.10
C PRO A 65 21.65 -19.43 19.10
N THR A 66 22.85 -18.95 18.80
CA THR A 66 23.60 -17.86 19.44
C THR A 66 23.90 -16.77 18.40
N ASP A 67 24.15 -15.53 18.84
CA ASP A 67 24.46 -14.39 17.96
C ASP A 67 23.39 -14.16 16.86
N ILE A 68 22.17 -13.87 17.30
CA ILE A 68 20.99 -13.87 16.44
C ILE A 68 20.87 -12.60 15.61
N GLU A 69 20.75 -12.77 14.29
CA GLU A 69 20.38 -11.72 13.36
C GLU A 69 18.97 -11.97 12.83
N TRP A 70 18.01 -11.14 13.24
CA TRP A 70 16.66 -11.18 12.67
C TRP A 70 16.63 -10.53 11.29
N GLU A 71 15.77 -11.05 10.41
CA GLU A 71 15.48 -10.31 9.18
C GLU A 71 14.88 -8.92 9.50
N PHE A 72 15.13 -7.96 8.61
CA PHE A 72 14.49 -6.65 8.66
C PHE A 72 13.03 -6.73 8.20
N GLY A 73 12.23 -5.76 8.66
CA GLY A 73 10.81 -5.65 8.32
C GLY A 73 9.85 -6.24 9.38
N PRO A 74 8.53 -6.15 9.13
CA PRO A 74 7.51 -6.63 10.07
C PRO A 74 7.49 -8.16 10.15
N ASN A 75 6.79 -8.71 11.14
CA ASN A 75 6.47 -10.14 11.17
C ASN A 75 5.63 -10.53 9.94
N ARG A 76 5.90 -11.70 9.37
CA ARG A 76 5.12 -12.28 8.29
C ARG A 76 3.84 -12.87 8.85
N LEU A 77 2.78 -12.89 8.04
CA LEU A 77 1.51 -13.48 8.39
C LEU A 77 1.15 -14.56 7.37
N MET A 78 0.96 -15.79 7.85
CA MET A 78 0.39 -16.88 7.06
C MET A 78 -1.09 -17.06 7.46
N ARG A 79 -1.95 -17.22 6.46
CA ARG A 79 -3.35 -17.59 6.64
C ARG A 79 -3.62 -18.88 5.88
N THR A 80 -4.37 -19.80 6.47
CA THR A 80 -4.82 -21.10 5.95
C THR A 80 -5.38 -21.10 4.51
N LYS A 81 -5.76 -19.93 3.98
CA LYS A 81 -6.22 -19.73 2.58
C LYS A 81 -5.09 -19.47 1.58
N GLU A 82 -3.86 -19.24 2.05
CA GLU A 82 -2.67 -19.01 1.23
C GLU A 82 -2.12 -20.36 0.70
N PRO A 83 -1.34 -20.34 -0.40
CA PRO A 83 -0.87 -21.57 -1.05
C PRO A 83 -0.04 -22.46 -0.10
N THR A 84 -0.05 -23.76 -0.39
CA THR A 84 0.72 -24.77 0.36
C THR A 84 2.23 -24.62 0.22
N ARG A 85 2.70 -23.86 -0.78
CA ARG A 85 4.10 -23.53 -0.98
C ARG A 85 4.30 -22.02 -0.82
N ILE A 86 5.21 -21.65 0.08
CA ILE A 86 5.54 -20.26 0.42
C ILE A 86 6.97 -20.01 -0.05
N THR A 87 7.15 -19.03 -0.93
CA THR A 87 8.47 -18.59 -1.40
C THR A 87 8.73 -17.19 -0.87
N ASP A 88 9.70 -17.08 0.04
CA ASP A 88 10.07 -15.86 0.72
C ASP A 88 11.42 -15.33 0.23
N VAL A 89 11.66 -14.04 0.52
CA VAL A 89 12.90 -13.31 0.30
C VAL A 89 13.33 -12.70 1.63
N TRP A 90 14.62 -12.73 1.94
CA TRP A 90 15.16 -12.15 3.18
C TRP A 90 14.88 -10.64 3.25
N ASN A 91 14.70 -10.09 4.45
CA ASN A 91 14.45 -8.66 4.68
C ASN A 91 13.22 -8.13 3.92
N HIS A 92 12.10 -8.85 4.02
CA HIS A 92 10.98 -8.55 3.15
C HIS A 92 10.19 -7.29 3.53
N ARG A 93 9.57 -6.72 2.50
CA ARG A 93 8.41 -5.83 2.64
C ARG A 93 7.38 -6.16 1.57
N LYS A 94 6.17 -6.48 2.01
CA LYS A 94 5.04 -6.68 1.11
C LYS A 94 4.55 -5.32 0.63
N ILE A 95 4.64 -5.09 -0.67
CA ILE A 95 4.19 -3.86 -1.30
C ILE A 95 3.02 -4.17 -2.20
N ILE A 96 1.98 -3.34 -2.13
CA ILE A 96 0.80 -3.47 -2.99
C ILE A 96 0.66 -2.19 -3.79
N PHE A 97 0.97 -2.29 -5.09
CA PHE A 97 0.62 -1.25 -6.05
C PHE A 97 -0.84 -1.41 -6.42
N GLN A 98 -1.59 -0.32 -6.42
CA GLN A 98 -3.00 -0.32 -6.76
C GLN A 98 -3.30 0.83 -7.73
N CYS A 99 -4.42 0.73 -8.44
CA CYS A 99 -5.05 1.85 -9.12
C CYS A 99 -6.55 1.64 -9.28
N TYR A 100 -7.31 2.73 -9.35
CA TYR A 100 -8.75 2.70 -9.53
C TYR A 100 -9.07 2.50 -11.01
N ASN A 101 -9.73 1.41 -11.33
CA ASN A 101 -10.01 1.00 -12.70
C ASN A 101 -11.44 0.46 -12.78
N PRO A 102 -12.47 1.32 -12.65
CA PRO A 102 -13.88 0.91 -12.70
C PRO A 102 -14.28 0.42 -14.10
N LYS A 103 -13.63 0.94 -15.14
CA LYS A 103 -13.84 0.53 -16.53
C LYS A 103 -13.10 -0.78 -16.88
N GLN A 104 -12.36 -1.35 -15.93
CA GLN A 104 -11.65 -2.62 -16.07
C GLN A 104 -10.72 -2.71 -17.29
N TYR A 105 -10.07 -1.61 -17.67
CA TYR A 105 -9.08 -1.63 -18.74
C TYR A 105 -7.90 -2.54 -18.37
N PRO A 106 -7.20 -3.14 -19.35
CA PRO A 106 -5.94 -3.82 -19.09
C PRO A 106 -4.91 -2.83 -18.51
N VAL A 107 -4.49 -3.08 -17.28
CA VAL A 107 -3.45 -2.29 -16.59
C VAL A 107 -2.20 -3.12 -16.41
N PHE A 108 -1.06 -2.48 -16.67
CA PHE A 108 0.27 -3.02 -16.43
C PHE A 108 1.07 -2.07 -15.54
N ILE A 109 2.09 -2.60 -14.90
CA ILE A 109 3.08 -1.85 -14.14
C ILE A 109 4.47 -2.30 -14.58
N SER A 110 5.40 -1.36 -14.72
CA SER A 110 6.83 -1.64 -14.85
C SER A 110 7.60 -0.98 -13.73
N GLY A 111 8.77 -1.51 -13.39
CA GLY A 111 9.62 -0.91 -12.37
C GLY A 111 10.95 -1.62 -12.17
N SER A 112 11.76 -1.07 -11.27
CA SER A 112 13.15 -1.50 -11.06
C SER A 112 13.28 -2.90 -10.46
N THR A 113 12.30 -3.37 -9.70
CA THR A 113 12.35 -4.69 -9.05
C THR A 113 12.08 -5.83 -10.04
N LEU A 114 12.51 -7.05 -9.67
CA LEU A 114 12.28 -8.26 -10.47
C LEU A 114 10.79 -8.49 -10.75
N ASP A 115 9.95 -8.35 -9.72
CA ASP A 115 8.50 -8.54 -9.81
C ASP A 115 7.78 -7.50 -10.69
N LEU A 116 8.44 -6.35 -10.93
CA LEU A 116 7.98 -5.28 -11.80
C LEU A 116 8.71 -5.27 -13.15
N GLY A 117 9.52 -6.29 -13.44
CA GLY A 117 10.11 -6.50 -14.76
C GLY A 117 11.45 -5.78 -15.00
N LYS A 118 12.15 -5.32 -13.96
CA LYS A 118 13.49 -4.70 -14.06
C LYS A 118 13.60 -3.61 -15.13
N ASN A 119 12.58 -2.77 -15.25
CA ASN A 119 12.46 -1.72 -16.28
C ASN A 119 12.52 -2.20 -17.74
N THR A 120 12.46 -3.52 -18.00
CA THR A 120 12.58 -4.10 -19.36
C THR A 120 11.24 -4.59 -19.90
N LYS A 121 10.31 -4.94 -19.00
CA LYS A 121 9.00 -5.45 -19.37
C LYS A 121 7.91 -4.87 -18.48
N ARG A 122 6.71 -4.79 -19.05
CA ARG A 122 5.49 -4.45 -18.34
C ARG A 122 4.88 -5.72 -17.76
N VAL A 123 4.40 -5.62 -16.53
CA VAL A 123 3.83 -6.74 -15.78
C VAL A 123 2.34 -6.48 -15.58
N SER A 124 1.49 -7.44 -15.95
CA SER A 124 0.05 -7.31 -15.83
C SER A 124 -0.40 -7.22 -14.36
N MET A 125 -1.38 -6.35 -14.11
CA MET A 125 -2.02 -6.17 -12.81
C MET A 125 -3.30 -7.00 -12.73
N LYS A 126 -3.60 -7.55 -11.54
CA LYS A 126 -4.84 -8.29 -11.29
C LYS A 126 -5.99 -7.32 -11.06
N GLN A 127 -7.20 -7.66 -11.51
CA GLN A 127 -8.40 -6.87 -11.23
C GLN A 127 -9.18 -7.45 -10.04
N LYS A 128 -9.66 -6.60 -9.14
CA LYS A 128 -10.67 -6.93 -8.12
C LYS A 128 -11.65 -5.77 -7.97
N GLN A 129 -12.89 -5.99 -8.42
CA GLN A 129 -13.93 -4.95 -8.53
C GLN A 129 -13.40 -3.78 -9.36
N ASP A 130 -13.40 -2.56 -8.81
CA ASP A 130 -12.92 -1.35 -9.47
C ASP A 130 -11.43 -1.06 -9.20
N ILE A 131 -10.63 -2.03 -8.76
CA ILE A 131 -9.20 -1.81 -8.48
C ILE A 131 -8.35 -2.82 -9.24
N SER A 132 -7.39 -2.30 -10.02
CA SER A 132 -6.25 -3.10 -10.48
C SER A 132 -5.15 -3.07 -9.43
N TYR A 133 -4.49 -4.19 -9.18
CA TYR A 133 -3.44 -4.27 -8.19
C TYR A 133 -2.33 -5.27 -8.54
N ARG A 134 -1.13 -5.01 -8.02
CA ARG A 134 0.04 -5.87 -8.11
C ARG A 134 0.67 -5.93 -6.73
N LYS A 135 0.76 -7.14 -6.19
CA LYS A 135 1.51 -7.40 -4.95
C LYS A 135 2.91 -7.82 -5.35
N ILE A 136 3.91 -7.29 -4.66
CA ILE A 136 5.30 -7.71 -4.78
C ILE A 136 5.88 -7.95 -3.39
N LEU A 137 6.95 -8.72 -3.33
CA LEU A 137 7.77 -8.88 -2.14
C LEU A 137 9.12 -8.23 -2.42
N ALA A 138 9.37 -7.07 -1.82
CA ALA A 138 10.63 -6.34 -2.00
C ALA A 138 11.62 -6.70 -0.89
N ASN A 139 12.91 -6.76 -1.20
CA ASN A 139 13.98 -6.86 -0.21
C ASN A 139 14.34 -5.44 0.22
N VAL A 140 14.12 -5.06 1.49
CA VAL A 140 14.31 -3.66 1.91
C VAL A 140 15.76 -3.18 1.86
N ILE A 141 16.73 -4.09 1.84
CA ILE A 141 18.16 -3.75 1.74
C ILE A 141 18.56 -3.56 0.27
N GLU A 142 18.08 -4.41 -0.63
CA GLU A 142 18.44 -4.36 -2.06
C GLU A 142 17.55 -3.37 -2.84
N ASP A 143 16.26 -3.32 -2.50
CA ASP A 143 15.24 -2.48 -3.14
C ASP A 143 14.96 -1.20 -2.34
N GLN A 144 15.99 -0.56 -1.76
CA GLN A 144 15.84 0.67 -0.94
C GLN A 144 15.00 1.75 -1.65
N VAL A 145 15.15 1.83 -2.98
CA VAL A 145 14.40 2.72 -3.86
C VAL A 145 13.79 1.92 -5.00
N ILE A 146 12.47 1.98 -5.11
CA ILE A 146 11.71 1.38 -6.22
C ILE A 146 11.22 2.47 -7.15
N HIS A 147 11.69 2.43 -8.40
CA HIS A 147 11.12 3.23 -9.47
C HIS A 147 10.04 2.45 -10.18
N TYR A 148 8.89 3.07 -10.45
CA TYR A 148 7.77 2.39 -11.10
C TYR A 148 6.94 3.32 -11.97
N GLN A 149 6.24 2.72 -12.93
CA GLN A 149 5.34 3.39 -13.85
C GLN A 149 4.15 2.48 -14.14
N PHE A 150 2.97 3.06 -14.21
CA PHE A 150 1.77 2.34 -14.62
C PHE A 150 1.45 2.60 -16.09
N HIS A 151 0.85 1.62 -16.73
CA HIS A 151 0.43 1.68 -18.12
C HIS A 151 -0.98 1.16 -18.26
N VAL A 152 -1.80 1.87 -19.02
CA VAL A 152 -3.18 1.47 -19.28
C VAL A 152 -3.42 1.41 -20.76
N LYS A 153 -3.96 0.26 -21.19
CA LYS A 153 -4.34 0.03 -22.58
C LYS A 153 -5.82 0.34 -22.74
N SER A 154 -6.13 1.61 -23.04
CA SER A 154 -7.47 2.03 -23.47
C SER A 154 -7.50 2.23 -25.00
N GLN A 155 -8.47 2.99 -25.53
CA GLN A 155 -8.44 3.45 -26.93
C GLN A 155 -7.17 4.26 -27.26
N LYS A 156 -6.62 4.96 -26.26
CA LYS A 156 -5.28 5.57 -26.31
C LYS A 156 -4.39 4.88 -25.27
N HIS A 157 -3.18 4.50 -25.67
CA HIS A 157 -2.19 3.96 -24.72
C HIS A 157 -1.68 5.09 -23.83
N TYR A 158 -1.74 4.90 -22.51
CA TYR A 158 -1.26 5.88 -21.54
C TYR A 158 -0.22 5.24 -20.61
N SER A 159 0.77 6.03 -20.23
CA SER A 159 1.73 5.68 -19.18
C SER A 159 1.86 6.85 -18.21
N SER A 160 1.85 6.58 -16.90
CA SER A 160 2.02 7.61 -15.87
C SER A 160 3.41 8.27 -15.96
N SER A 161 3.67 9.32 -15.19
CA SER A 161 5.05 9.73 -14.92
C SER A 161 5.81 8.63 -14.17
N LEU A 162 7.15 8.65 -14.22
CA LEU A 162 8.00 7.79 -13.41
C LEU A 162 7.86 8.19 -11.94
N GLN A 163 7.52 7.23 -11.09
CA GLN A 163 7.32 7.40 -9.66
C GLN A 163 8.43 6.72 -8.87
N THR A 164 8.64 7.16 -7.63
CA THR A 164 9.68 6.64 -6.74
C THR A 164 9.10 6.31 -5.37
N LEU A 165 9.39 5.11 -4.88
CA LEU A 165 9.02 4.60 -3.56
C LEU A 165 10.29 4.29 -2.77
N TYR A 166 10.44 4.91 -1.59
CA TYR A 166 11.54 4.65 -0.66
C TYR A 166 11.10 3.62 0.39
N LEU A 167 11.89 2.57 0.59
CA LEU A 167 11.61 1.52 1.57
C LEU A 167 12.33 1.72 2.91
N ASP A 168 13.37 2.54 2.94
CA ASP A 168 14.10 2.92 4.15
C ASP A 168 13.67 4.31 4.65
N SER A 169 13.32 4.41 5.94
CA SER A 169 12.99 5.67 6.62
C SER A 169 14.19 6.54 6.95
N SER A 170 15.40 6.01 6.99
CA SER A 170 16.60 6.79 7.34
C SER A 170 16.88 7.93 6.35
N LEU A 171 16.41 7.77 5.10
CA LEU A 171 16.50 8.78 4.03
C LEU A 171 15.22 9.63 3.89
N SER A 172 14.15 9.31 4.62
CA SER A 172 12.94 10.15 4.64
C SER A 172 13.01 11.12 5.82
N GLN A 173 13.32 12.39 5.57
CA GLN A 173 13.39 13.48 6.56
C GLN A 173 12.08 13.77 7.33
N ASN A 174 11.07 12.90 7.26
CA ASN A 174 9.80 13.06 7.97
C ASN A 174 9.64 11.95 9.02
N TYR A 175 10.13 12.25 10.23
CA TYR A 175 9.84 11.55 11.47
C TYR A 175 8.35 11.64 11.82
N ASN A 176 7.49 10.88 11.14
CA ASN A 176 6.12 10.51 11.57
C ASN A 176 5.37 9.64 10.54
N LEU A 177 6.06 8.91 9.67
CA LEU A 177 5.41 7.95 8.78
C LEU A 177 5.25 6.60 9.50
N ASP A 178 4.25 6.54 10.37
CA ASP A 178 3.63 5.27 10.76
C ASP A 178 3.28 4.53 9.46
N PHE A 179 3.93 3.39 9.24
CA PHE A 179 4.07 2.75 7.94
C PHE A 179 2.79 2.03 7.49
N SER A 180 1.73 2.81 7.32
CA SER A 180 0.50 2.40 6.67
C SER A 180 0.64 2.57 5.16
N PHE A 181 0.22 1.52 4.46
CA PHE A 181 0.09 1.37 3.01
C PHE A 181 -0.10 2.71 2.27
N LYS A 182 0.95 3.21 1.60
CA LYS A 182 0.78 4.25 0.56
C LYS A 182 0.11 3.62 -0.64
N ASN A 183 -1.19 3.72 -0.60
CA ASN A 183 -2.13 3.22 -1.56
C ASN A 183 -2.14 4.17 -2.77
N TYR A 184 -1.42 3.84 -3.83
CA TYR A 184 -1.48 4.64 -5.05
C TYR A 184 -2.78 4.35 -5.80
N ILE A 185 -3.38 5.38 -6.38
CA ILE A 185 -4.55 5.29 -7.26
C ILE A 185 -4.09 5.75 -8.64
N ILE A 186 -4.75 5.36 -9.72
CA ILE A 186 -4.67 6.03 -11.02
C ILE A 186 -6.08 6.06 -11.55
N ALA A 187 -6.55 7.21 -12.01
CA ALA A 187 -7.78 7.34 -12.78
C ALA A 187 -7.60 8.44 -13.84
N PHE A 188 -8.29 8.26 -14.97
CA PHE A 188 -8.11 9.01 -16.22
C PHE A 188 -9.04 10.20 -16.29
N CYS A 189 -8.49 11.40 -16.51
CA CYS A 189 -9.22 12.53 -17.08
C CYS A 189 -8.31 13.35 -18.01
N THR A 190 -8.86 13.76 -19.14
CA THR A 190 -8.30 14.80 -20.01
C THR A 190 -8.42 16.16 -19.30
N GLY A 191 -7.32 16.93 -19.18
CA GLY A 191 -7.28 18.24 -18.52
C GLY A 191 -6.41 18.29 -17.25
N LEU A 192 -6.10 17.15 -16.63
CA LEU A 192 -5.19 17.02 -15.48
C LEU A 192 -3.75 16.68 -15.90
N ASP A 193 -3.49 16.61 -17.20
CA ASP A 193 -2.23 16.22 -17.86
C ASP A 193 -1.03 17.12 -17.51
N LYS A 194 -1.28 18.30 -16.93
CA LYS A 194 -0.24 19.27 -16.53
C LYS A 194 0.20 19.14 -15.06
N ILE A 195 -0.52 18.40 -14.22
CA ILE A 195 -0.22 18.27 -12.80
C ILE A 195 0.77 17.11 -12.62
N LYS A 196 2.01 17.43 -12.23
CA LYS A 196 3.09 16.43 -12.06
C LYS A 196 2.83 15.44 -10.93
N ARG A 197 1.98 15.80 -9.97
CA ARG A 197 1.56 14.97 -8.84
C ARG A 197 0.18 14.37 -9.09
N SER A 198 -0.03 13.16 -8.58
CA SER A 198 -1.16 12.32 -8.96
C SER A 198 -2.47 12.78 -8.29
N ILE A 199 -3.32 13.44 -9.08
CA ILE A 199 -4.69 13.84 -8.75
C ILE A 199 -5.65 13.04 -9.62
N TYR A 200 -6.78 12.63 -9.05
CA TYR A 200 -7.72 11.69 -9.65
C TYR A 200 -9.12 12.26 -9.58
N GLN A 201 -9.79 12.41 -10.72
CA GLN A 201 -11.21 12.71 -10.72
C GLN A 201 -12.00 11.40 -10.56
N LEU A 202 -12.77 11.30 -9.48
CA LEU A 202 -13.62 10.14 -9.19
C LEU A 202 -14.95 10.23 -9.95
N ASP A 203 -15.50 11.44 -10.05
CA ASP A 203 -16.69 11.81 -10.82
C ASP A 203 -16.70 13.34 -11.11
N ASN A 204 -17.82 13.88 -11.60
CA ASN A 204 -17.92 15.31 -11.94
C ASN A 204 -17.75 16.28 -10.76
N HIS A 205 -17.91 15.80 -9.52
CA HIS A 205 -17.96 16.58 -8.29
C HIS A 205 -16.84 16.22 -7.31
N ILE A 206 -16.20 15.05 -7.45
CA ILE A 206 -15.18 14.60 -6.50
C ILE A 206 -13.86 14.35 -7.23
N CYS A 207 -12.83 15.07 -6.82
CA CYS A 207 -11.44 14.74 -7.06
C CYS A 207 -10.83 14.13 -5.80
N TYR A 208 -9.82 13.29 -5.97
CA TYR A 208 -9.04 12.69 -4.90
C TYR A 208 -7.56 12.87 -5.19
N GLY A 209 -6.72 12.99 -4.17
CA GLY A 209 -5.28 13.00 -4.39
C GLY A 209 -4.46 13.08 -3.10
N TYR A 210 -3.22 13.53 -3.26
CA TYR A 210 -2.28 13.72 -2.17
C TYR A 210 -2.67 14.89 -1.27
N VAL A 211 -2.25 14.86 0.00
CA VAL A 211 -2.41 16.01 0.90
C VAL A 211 -1.46 17.12 0.42
N PRO A 212 -1.95 18.31 0.04
CA PRO A 212 -1.10 19.40 -0.43
C PRO A 212 -0.21 19.89 0.71
N ASN A 213 1.10 19.97 0.47
CA ASN A 213 2.08 20.22 1.52
C ASN A 213 2.76 21.59 1.39
N ASP A 214 2.78 22.17 0.19
CA ASP A 214 3.50 23.40 -0.10
C ASP A 214 2.68 24.32 -1.04
N GLN A 215 3.10 25.58 -1.17
CA GLN A 215 2.41 26.56 -2.01
C GLN A 215 2.31 26.15 -3.48
N THR A 216 3.25 25.34 -3.97
CA THR A 216 3.22 24.83 -5.35
C THR A 216 2.03 23.89 -5.53
N ASP A 217 1.78 23.03 -4.55
CA ASP A 217 0.62 22.13 -4.55
C ASP A 217 -0.70 22.90 -4.56
N PHE A 218 -0.82 23.92 -3.71
CA PHE A 218 -2.01 24.77 -3.71
C PHE A 218 -2.19 25.50 -5.04
N ASN A 219 -1.13 26.03 -5.64
CA ASN A 219 -1.22 26.68 -6.96
C ASN A 219 -1.67 25.70 -8.05
N LEU A 220 -1.16 24.45 -8.05
CA LEU A 220 -1.59 23.41 -8.99
C LEU A 220 -3.08 23.06 -8.84
N LEU A 221 -3.57 22.96 -7.60
CA LEU A 221 -5.00 22.74 -7.33
C LEU A 221 -5.84 23.94 -7.77
N LYS A 222 -5.34 25.17 -7.58
CA LYS A 222 -5.99 26.41 -8.03
C LYS A 222 -6.16 26.42 -9.54
N ASP A 223 -5.09 26.11 -10.27
CA ASP A 223 -5.08 26.06 -11.73
C ASP A 223 -6.03 24.97 -12.28
N ALA A 224 -6.27 23.93 -11.48
CA ALA A 224 -7.23 22.86 -11.77
C ALA A 224 -8.67 23.17 -11.30
N ASN A 225 -8.94 24.39 -10.80
CA ASN A 225 -10.24 24.82 -10.26
C ASN A 225 -10.72 23.99 -9.05
N LEU A 226 -9.79 23.51 -8.21
CA LEU A 226 -10.05 22.68 -7.04
C LEU A 226 -9.89 23.47 -5.74
N HIS A 227 -10.83 24.35 -5.43
CA HIS A 227 -10.73 25.29 -4.31
C HIS A 227 -11.16 24.74 -2.93
N THR A 228 -11.81 23.57 -2.90
CA THR A 228 -12.30 22.97 -1.65
C THR A 228 -11.56 21.68 -1.39
N ILE A 229 -10.75 21.65 -0.34
CA ILE A 229 -9.95 20.49 0.07
C ILE A 229 -10.64 19.84 1.27
N VAL A 230 -10.83 18.53 1.21
CA VAL A 230 -11.39 17.72 2.28
C VAL A 230 -10.33 16.69 2.68
N GLU A 231 -9.59 16.98 3.73
CA GLU A 231 -8.64 16.06 4.31
C GLU A 231 -9.33 15.18 5.34
N PHE A 232 -9.24 13.87 5.18
CA PHE A 232 -9.71 12.95 6.20
C PHE A 232 -8.55 12.59 7.14
N SER A 233 -8.75 12.64 8.46
CA SER A 233 -7.73 12.27 9.45
C SER A 233 -8.17 11.10 10.32
N TYR A 234 -7.20 10.36 10.86
CA TYR A 234 -7.41 9.23 11.79
C TYR A 234 -6.69 9.51 13.12
N SER A 235 -6.66 10.77 13.57
CA SER A 235 -6.06 11.13 14.85
C SER A 235 -7.13 11.20 15.93
N ALA A 236 -7.01 10.44 17.02
CA ALA A 236 -7.98 10.47 18.12
C ALA A 236 -8.11 11.85 18.79
N GLU A 237 -7.12 12.74 18.58
CA GLU A 237 -6.97 14.01 19.30
C GLU A 237 -7.34 15.25 18.46
N GLN A 238 -7.63 15.09 17.16
CA GLN A 238 -7.92 16.25 16.29
C GLN A 238 -9.42 16.44 16.04
N PRO A 239 -10.04 17.56 16.45
CA PRO A 239 -11.43 17.85 16.12
C PRO A 239 -11.59 18.14 14.61
N THR A 240 -12.78 17.84 14.08
CA THR A 240 -13.18 18.29 12.74
C THR A 240 -13.20 19.82 12.71
N HIS A 241 -12.46 20.43 11.81
CA HIS A 241 -12.36 21.89 11.71
C HIS A 241 -12.22 22.35 10.26
N THR A 242 -12.61 23.60 10.01
CA THR A 242 -12.51 24.25 8.71
C THR A 242 -11.54 25.42 8.82
N VAL A 243 -10.48 25.39 8.02
CA VAL A 243 -9.50 26.48 7.90
C VAL A 243 -9.62 27.07 6.52
N LYS A 244 -9.69 28.40 6.43
CA LYS A 244 -9.47 29.09 5.15
C LYS A 244 -7.98 29.30 4.96
N PHE A 245 -7.42 28.72 3.90
CA PHE A 245 -6.01 28.92 3.54
C PHE A 245 -5.95 29.72 2.25
N GLY A 246 -5.79 31.04 2.37
CA GLY A 246 -5.97 31.96 1.25
C GLY A 246 -7.37 31.83 0.63
N ASP A 247 -7.42 31.48 -0.66
CA ASP A 247 -8.66 31.27 -1.42
C ASP A 247 -9.26 29.87 -1.23
N PHE A 248 -8.59 28.96 -0.51
CA PHE A 248 -9.03 27.58 -0.34
C PHE A 248 -9.92 27.39 0.89
N ASN A 249 -10.96 26.57 0.74
CA ASN A 249 -11.72 26.01 1.85
C ASN A 249 -11.07 24.66 2.22
N TYR A 250 -10.33 24.60 3.31
CA TYR A 250 -9.68 23.38 3.79
C TYR A 250 -10.48 22.79 4.96
N LEU A 251 -11.04 21.60 4.79
CA LEU A 251 -11.83 20.91 5.81
C LEU A 251 -11.09 19.65 6.25
N THR A 252 -10.79 19.56 7.54
CA THR A 252 -10.23 18.34 8.13
C THR A 252 -11.33 17.57 8.85
N VAL A 253 -11.55 16.32 8.48
CA VAL A 253 -12.63 15.47 8.98
C VAL A 253 -12.06 14.21 9.65
N ASN A 254 -12.28 14.07 10.95
CA ASN A 254 -11.73 12.96 11.75
C ASN A 254 -12.62 11.70 11.72
N PHE A 255 -12.01 10.53 11.49
CA PHE A 255 -12.65 9.21 11.43
C PHE A 255 -12.68 8.43 12.74
N CYS A 256 -11.74 8.67 13.66
CA CYS A 256 -11.55 7.82 14.84
C CYS A 256 -12.74 7.83 15.79
N SER A 257 -13.51 8.92 15.82
CA SER A 257 -14.58 9.11 16.80
C SER A 257 -15.89 8.40 16.48
N ASN A 258 -16.09 7.79 15.31
CA ASN A 258 -17.40 7.23 14.93
C ASN A 258 -17.37 6.09 13.89
N MET A 259 -16.81 4.92 14.24
CA MET A 259 -16.95 3.70 13.42
C MET A 259 -18.26 2.94 13.70
N SER A 260 -19.41 3.58 13.45
CA SER A 260 -20.75 2.95 13.55
C SER A 260 -21.44 2.87 12.18
N GLN A 261 -22.47 2.04 12.04
CA GLN A 261 -23.22 1.89 10.79
C GLN A 261 -23.94 3.18 10.36
N SER A 262 -24.31 4.04 11.32
CA SER A 262 -24.84 5.39 11.07
C SER A 262 -23.80 6.37 10.53
N TYR A 263 -22.51 6.09 10.67
CA TYR A 263 -21.47 6.96 10.14
C TYR A 263 -21.41 6.92 8.61
N LEU A 264 -21.59 5.75 7.97
CA LEU A 264 -21.59 5.68 6.50
C LEU A 264 -22.74 6.51 5.90
N SER A 265 -23.93 6.48 6.51
CA SER A 265 -25.04 7.36 6.11
C SER A 265 -24.75 8.83 6.41
N ASN A 266 -24.11 9.15 7.54
CA ASN A 266 -23.76 10.53 7.88
C ASN A 266 -22.67 11.11 6.96
N LEU A 267 -21.69 10.29 6.60
CA LEU A 267 -20.63 10.62 5.64
C LEU A 267 -21.20 10.86 4.25
N SER A 268 -22.19 10.06 3.85
CA SER A 268 -22.96 10.22 2.62
C SER A 268 -23.61 11.60 2.55
N SER A 269 -24.41 11.92 3.56
CA SER A 269 -25.11 13.20 3.69
C SER A 269 -24.12 14.37 3.75
N PHE A 270 -22.99 14.20 4.44
CA PHE A 270 -21.95 15.21 4.54
C PHE A 270 -21.27 15.49 3.20
N ILE A 271 -20.86 14.45 2.46
CA ILE A 271 -20.29 14.60 1.12
C ILE A 271 -21.31 15.28 0.18
N HIS A 272 -22.59 14.92 0.27
CA HIS A 272 -23.63 15.59 -0.49
C HIS A 272 -23.78 17.07 -0.16
N LEU A 273 -23.75 17.44 1.12
CA LEU A 273 -23.80 18.85 1.53
C LEU A 273 -22.59 19.63 0.99
N LEU A 274 -21.40 19.03 1.00
CA LEU A 274 -20.21 19.65 0.45
C LEU A 274 -20.30 19.82 -1.07
N ILE A 275 -20.75 18.80 -1.79
CA ILE A 275 -20.95 18.88 -3.25
C ILE A 275 -22.01 19.92 -3.59
N ASN A 276 -23.13 19.96 -2.89
CA ASN A 276 -24.18 20.95 -3.12
C ASN A 276 -23.68 22.38 -2.87
N LYS A 277 -22.79 22.56 -1.89
CA LYS A 277 -22.27 23.88 -1.52
C LYS A 277 -21.12 24.34 -2.41
N TYR A 278 -20.24 23.44 -2.80
CA TYR A 278 -18.96 23.78 -3.45
C TYR A 278 -18.83 23.26 -4.88
N HIS A 279 -19.79 22.47 -5.37
CA HIS A 279 -19.85 21.81 -6.67
C HIS A 279 -18.76 20.77 -6.92
N VAL A 280 -17.49 21.12 -6.70
CA VAL A 280 -16.34 20.22 -6.82
C VAL A 280 -15.52 20.23 -5.53
N ILE A 281 -15.21 19.05 -5.01
CA ILE A 281 -14.37 18.86 -3.82
C ILE A 281 -13.15 18.01 -4.14
N TYR A 282 -12.01 18.36 -3.56
CA TYR A 282 -10.76 17.62 -3.62
C TYR A 282 -10.54 16.89 -2.29
N VAL A 283 -10.77 15.59 -2.29
CA VAL A 283 -10.57 14.72 -1.14
C VAL A 283 -9.10 14.31 -1.07
N CYS A 284 -8.46 14.46 0.08
CA CYS A 284 -7.10 13.96 0.29
C CYS A 284 -7.03 13.11 1.57
N ASN A 285 -6.23 12.04 1.52
CA ASN A 285 -5.71 11.22 2.64
C ASN A 285 -5.14 9.90 2.09
N ASN A 286 -4.11 9.34 2.72
CA ASN A 286 -3.21 8.30 2.22
C ASN A 286 -3.76 6.86 2.09
N SER A 287 -5.07 6.61 2.31
CA SER A 287 -5.60 5.22 2.37
C SER A 287 -6.73 4.91 1.37
N LEU A 288 -6.48 3.91 0.50
CA LEU A 288 -7.40 3.40 -0.53
C LEU A 288 -8.65 2.74 0.03
N SER A 289 -8.56 2.16 1.22
CA SER A 289 -9.70 1.53 1.88
C SER A 289 -10.78 2.57 2.21
N HIS A 290 -10.39 3.81 2.49
CA HIS A 290 -11.33 4.90 2.73
C HIS A 290 -11.96 5.41 1.43
N ILE A 291 -11.20 5.51 0.35
CA ILE A 291 -11.73 5.90 -0.97
C ILE A 291 -12.73 4.90 -1.52
N ARG A 292 -12.49 3.60 -1.30
CA ARG A 292 -13.51 2.59 -1.58
C ARG A 292 -14.80 2.83 -0.79
N LYS A 293 -14.71 3.18 0.49
CA LYS A 293 -15.90 3.50 1.29
C LYS A 293 -16.61 4.76 0.74
N TYR A 294 -15.87 5.81 0.39
CA TYR A 294 -16.45 7.02 -0.23
C TYR A 294 -17.15 6.70 -1.55
N LEU A 295 -16.50 5.93 -2.42
CA LEU A 295 -17.03 5.54 -3.72
C LEU A 295 -18.23 4.60 -3.60
N GLN A 296 -18.24 3.67 -2.64
CA GLN A 296 -19.40 2.81 -2.37
C GLN A 296 -20.59 3.62 -1.89
N VAL A 297 -20.36 4.56 -0.97
CA VAL A 297 -21.38 5.49 -0.47
C VAL A 297 -21.90 6.37 -1.61
N TYR A 298 -21.01 6.94 -2.43
CA TYR A 298 -21.40 7.78 -3.56
C TYR A 298 -22.17 7.01 -4.65
N LYS A 299 -21.75 5.80 -5.03
CA LYS A 299 -22.50 4.96 -5.98
C LYS A 299 -23.90 4.62 -5.48
N SER A 300 -24.06 4.33 -4.19
CA SER A 300 -25.38 4.08 -3.59
C SER A 300 -26.32 5.30 -3.63
N LEU A 301 -25.77 6.51 -3.77
CA LEU A 301 -26.54 7.74 -3.92
C LEU A 301 -27.01 7.97 -5.36
N GLU A 302 -26.21 7.60 -6.35
CA GLU A 302 -26.60 7.64 -7.77
C GLU A 302 -27.73 6.64 -8.08
N ASP A 303 -27.71 5.46 -7.44
CA ASP A 303 -28.76 4.43 -7.58
C ASP A 303 -30.08 4.79 -6.84
N SER A 304 -30.07 5.85 -6.01
CA SER A 304 -31.23 6.30 -5.21
C SER A 304 -31.99 7.50 -5.79
N LYS A 305 -31.59 7.97 -6.98
CA LYS A 305 -32.28 8.99 -7.78
C LYS A 305 -33.09 8.36 -8.89
#